data_AF-A0A7C6VLM5-F1
#
_entry.id   AF-A0A7C6VLM5-F1
#
_cell.length_a   1.000
_cell.length_b   1.000
_cell.length_c   1.000
_cell.angle_alpha   90.00
_cell.angle_beta   90.00
_cell.angle_gamma   90.00
#
_symmetry.space_group_name_H-M   'P 1'
#
loop_
_entity.id
_entity.type
_entity.pdbx_description
1 polymer ?
#
loop_
_entity_poly.entity_id
_entity_poly.type
_entity_poly.pdbx_seq_one_letter_code
_entity_poly.pdbx_strand_id
1 'polypeptide(L)' 'MTTELADLLTRAERVLDRLENLLPGPLPAPDWEAAVAFRWQRRNGRVALRPISAPHRITLGDIQDVDEQKARIDRNT' A
#
# COMPACT_ATOMS: atom_id res chain seq x y z
N MET A 1 -25.93 38.53 15.07
CA MET A 1 -24.76 38.06 14.30
C MET A 1 -24.02 36.91 14.98
N THR A 2 -23.88 36.90 16.31
CA THR A 2 -23.23 35.80 17.05
C THR A 2 -24.01 34.48 17.04
N THR A 3 -25.34 34.52 17.12
CA THR A 3 -26.19 33.31 17.10
C THR A 3 -26.16 32.57 15.75
N GLU A 4 -26.30 33.31 14.65
CA GLU A 4 -26.21 32.77 13.28
C GLU A 4 -24.86 32.05 13.04
N LEU A 5 -23.77 32.62 13.55
CA LEU A 5 -22.46 32.00 13.46
C LEU A 5 -22.37 30.71 14.30
N ALA A 6 -22.95 30.70 15.51
CA ALA A 6 -22.97 29.51 16.36
C ALA A 6 -23.80 28.37 15.76
N ASP A 7 -24.94 28.69 15.14
CA ASP A 7 -25.78 27.71 14.47
C ASP A 7 -25.10 27.13 13.21
N LEU A 8 -24.39 27.97 12.46
CA LEU A 8 -23.57 27.54 11.33
C LEU A 8 -22.46 26.57 11.77
N LEU A 9 -21.73 26.90 12.85
CA LEU A 9 -20.67 26.05 13.39
C LEU A 9 -21.22 24.70 13.86
N THR A 10 -22.34 24.71 14.59
CA THR A 10 -23.01 23.47 15.03
C THR A 10 -23.40 22.57 13.85
N ARG A 11 -23.88 23.17 12.76
CA ARG A 11 -24.24 22.42 11.55
C ARG A 11 -22.99 21.90 10.82
N ALA A 12 -21.91 22.67 10.80
CA ALA A 12 -20.63 22.26 10.22
C ALA A 12 -20.01 21.08 10.98
N GLU A 13 -20.00 21.11 12.32
CA GLU A 13 -19.52 20.01 13.17
C GLU A 13 -20.29 18.71 12.86
N ARG A 14 -21.63 18.76 12.81
CA ARG A 14 -22.45 17.59 12.45
C ARG A 14 -22.16 17.04 11.05
N VAL A 15 -21.71 17.89 10.12
CA VAL A 15 -21.30 17.46 8.78
C VAL A 15 -19.92 16.80 8.84
N LEU A 16 -18.99 17.37 9.61
CA LEU A 16 -17.67 16.79 9.84
C LEU A 16 -17.76 15.41 10.49
N ASP A 17 -18.58 15.24 11.54
CA ASP A 17 -18.79 13.94 12.20
C ASP A 17 -19.27 12.87 11.22
N ARG A 18 -20.19 13.23 10.31
CA ARG A 18 -20.67 12.30 9.28
C ARG A 18 -19.60 12.00 8.24
N LEU A 19 -18.80 13.00 7.86
CA LEU A 19 -17.70 12.82 6.92
C LEU A 19 -16.61 11.92 7.49
N GLU A 20 -16.27 12.06 8.78
CA GLU A 20 -15.32 11.18 9.46
C GLU A 20 -15.75 9.71 9.41
N ASN A 21 -17.05 9.44 9.57
CA ASN A 21 -17.60 8.08 9.45
C ASN A 21 -17.58 7.53 8.01
N LEU A 22 -17.47 8.39 7.00
CA LEU A 22 -17.33 7.99 5.60
C LEU A 22 -15.87 7.83 5.17
N LEU A 23 -14.91 8.37 5.92
CA LEU A 23 -13.50 8.16 5.66
C LEU A 23 -13.18 6.69 5.93
N PRO A 24 -12.59 5.96 4.96
CA PRO A 24 -12.28 4.57 5.21
C PRO A 24 -11.20 4.50 6.31
N GLY A 25 -11.28 3.52 7.20
CA GLY A 25 -10.32 3.37 8.30
C GLY A 25 -8.87 3.16 7.83
N PRO A 26 -7.89 3.13 8.76
CA PRO A 26 -6.52 2.78 8.42
C PRO A 26 -6.47 1.43 7.68
N LEU A 27 -5.57 1.32 6.71
CA LEU A 27 -5.38 0.07 6.00
C LEU A 27 -4.85 -0.99 6.98
N PRO A 28 -5.50 -2.17 7.07
CA PRO A 28 -4.95 -3.25 7.87
C PRO A 28 -3.63 -3.72 7.26
N ALA A 29 -2.76 -4.25 8.11
CA ALA A 29 -1.57 -4.93 7.64
C ALA A 29 -1.95 -6.11 6.72
N PRO A 30 -1.16 -6.42 5.69
CA PRO A 30 -1.38 -7.61 4.89
C PRO A 30 -1.19 -8.86 5.76
N ASP A 31 -1.93 -9.92 5.46
CA ASP A 31 -1.57 -11.24 5.94
C ASP A 31 -0.29 -11.68 5.24
N TRP A 32 0.83 -11.63 5.95
CA TRP A 32 2.15 -11.98 5.42
C TRP A 32 2.31 -13.47 5.17
N GLU A 33 1.47 -14.32 5.78
CA GLU A 33 1.49 -15.77 5.57
C GLU A 33 0.69 -16.18 4.32
N ALA A 34 -0.14 -15.29 3.77
CA ALA A 34 -1.01 -15.57 2.63
C ALA A 34 -0.25 -15.80 1.30
N ALA A 35 1.00 -15.32 1.17
CA ALA A 35 1.81 -15.51 -0.04
C ALA A 35 3.30 -15.25 0.21
N VAL A 36 4.15 -15.82 -0.65
CA VAL A 36 5.59 -15.55 -0.67
C VAL A 36 5.96 -14.26 -1.40
N ALA A 37 5.01 -13.64 -2.11
CA ALA A 37 5.23 -12.42 -2.88
C ALA A 37 4.00 -11.53 -2.87
N PHE A 38 4.24 -10.22 -2.84
CA PHE A 38 3.19 -9.19 -2.79
C PHE A 38 3.44 -8.11 -3.84
N ARG A 39 2.34 -7.57 -4.37
CA ARG A 39 2.34 -6.45 -5.30
C ARG A 39 1.80 -5.21 -4.62
N TRP A 40 2.49 -4.09 -4.81
CA TRP A 40 1.95 -2.76 -4.51
C TRP A 40 0.79 -2.43 -5.47
N GLN A 41 -0.40 -2.19 -4.93
CA GLN A 41 -1.57 -1.83 -5.73
C GLN A 41 -2.24 -0.58 -5.18
N ARG A 42 -2.45 0.40 -6.07
CA ARG A 42 -3.20 1.62 -5.76
C ARG A 42 -4.67 1.46 -6.13
N ARG A 43 -5.59 1.80 -5.21
CA ARG A 43 -7.04 1.91 -5.46
C ARG A 43 -7.59 3.09 -4.65
N ASN A 44 -8.38 3.96 -5.28
CA ASN A 44 -9.01 5.13 -4.65
C ASN A 44 -8.02 5.98 -3.83
N GLY A 45 -6.84 6.28 -4.40
CA GLY A 45 -5.79 7.07 -3.74
C GLY A 45 -4.97 6.31 -2.69
N ARG A 46 -5.44 5.13 -2.24
CA ARG A 46 -4.80 4.29 -1.24
C ARG A 46 -3.90 3.25 -1.86
N VAL A 47 -2.90 2.83 -1.11
CA VAL A 47 -2.02 1.72 -1.46
C VAL A 47 -2.29 0.56 -0.53
N ALA A 48 -2.39 -0.65 -1.08
CA ALA A 48 -2.25 -1.88 -0.31
C ALA A 48 -1.24 -2.83 -0.97
N LEU A 49 -0.66 -3.71 -0.17
CA LEU A 49 0.03 -4.89 -0.68
C LEU A 49 -1.00 -5.99 -0.93
N ARG A 50 -1.05 -6.50 -2.16
CA ARG A 50 -1.88 -7.65 -2.53
C ARG A 50 -1.02 -8.90 -2.69
N PRO A 51 -1.44 -10.06 -2.15
CA PRO A 51 -0.75 -11.32 -2.36
C PRO A 51 -0.77 -11.69 -3.85
N ILE A 52 0.33 -12.24 -4.34
CA ILE A 52 0.44 -12.81 -5.68
C ILE A 52 0.19 -14.32 -5.57
N SER A 53 -1.00 -14.78 -5.96
CA SER A 53 -1.41 -16.19 -5.81
C SER A 53 -0.61 -17.16 -6.71
N ALA A 54 -0.09 -16.68 -7.84
CA ALA A 54 0.68 -17.46 -8.79
C ALA A 54 1.92 -16.67 -9.24
N PRO A 55 2.98 -16.62 -8.41
CA PRO A 55 4.22 -15.95 -8.79
C PRO A 55 4.87 -16.67 -9.98
N HIS A 56 5.55 -15.92 -10.83
CA HIS A 56 6.38 -16.50 -11.89
C HIS A 56 7.45 -17.39 -11.27
N ARG A 57 7.58 -18.62 -11.78
CA ARG A 57 8.58 -19.58 -11.34
C ARG A 57 9.83 -19.47 -12.21
N ILE A 58 10.58 -18.38 -12.03
CA ILE A 58 11.93 -18.25 -12.58
C ILE A 58 12.87 -18.93 -11.58
N THR A 59 13.66 -19.89 -12.05
CA THR A 59 14.71 -20.52 -11.26
C THR A 59 16.02 -19.75 -11.41
N LEU A 60 16.98 -19.97 -10.50
CA LEU A 60 18.30 -19.35 -10.63
C LEU A 60 19.02 -19.76 -11.93
N GLY A 61 18.72 -20.94 -12.48
CA GLY A 61 19.30 -21.41 -13.73
C GLY A 61 18.73 -20.72 -14.98
N ASP A 62 17.55 -20.11 -14.86
CA ASP A 62 16.92 -19.35 -15.96
C ASP A 62 17.53 -17.95 -16.12
N ILE A 63 18.35 -17.51 -15.15
CA ILE A 63 19.00 -16.21 -15.16
C ILE A 63 20.21 -16.24 -16.10
N GLN A 64 20.08 -15.61 -17.26
CA GLN A 64 21.14 -15.50 -18.27
C GLN A 64 21.89 -14.17 -18.13
N ASP A 65 23.07 -14.08 -18.75
CA ASP A 65 23.90 -12.86 -18.83
C ASP A 65 24.34 -12.24 -17.48
N VAL A 66 24.38 -13.05 -16.41
CA VAL A 66 24.80 -12.60 -15.06
C VAL A 66 26.20 -13.02 -14.64
N ASP A 67 26.88 -13.85 -15.43
CA ASP A 67 28.15 -14.44 -15.03
C ASP A 67 29.28 -13.42 -14.88
N GLU A 68 29.33 -12.41 -15.77
CA GLU A 68 30.31 -11.33 -15.66
C GLU A 68 30.11 -10.50 -14.37
N GLN A 69 28.85 -10.26 -13.99
CA GLN A 69 28.52 -9.48 -12.78
C GLN A 69 28.96 -10.25 -11.53
N LYS A 70 28.70 -11.57 -11.47
CA LYS A 70 29.18 -12.43 -10.37
C LYS A 70 30.71 -12.39 -10.26
N ALA A 71 31.43 -12.60 -11.37
CA ALA A 71 32.89 -12.58 -11.40
C ALA A 71 33.49 -11.21 -11.04
N ARG A 72 32.74 -10.11 -11.21
CA ARG A 72 33.16 -8.78 -10.74
C ARG A 72 32.99 -8.65 -9.22
N ILE A 73 31.89 -9.13 -8.65
CA ILE A 73 31.66 -9.09 -7.19
C ILE A 73 32.75 -9.88 -6.46
N ASP A 74 33.04 -11.10 -6.92
CA ASP A 74 34.07 -11.97 -6.32
C ASP A 74 35.48 -11.38 -6.38
N ARG A 75 35.76 -10.52 -7.37
CA ARG A 75 37.06 -9.82 -7.48
C ARG A 75 37.18 -8.61 -6.55
N ASN A 76 36.06 -8.03 -6.11
CA ASN A 76 36.03 -6.79 -5.33
C ASN A 76 35.70 -7.01 -3.85
N THR A 77 35.40 -8.25 -3.44
CA THR A 77 35.13 -8.65 -2.05
C THR A 77 36.17 -9.68 -1.62
#